data_AF-A0A383WDY3-F1
#
_entry.id   AF-A0A383WDY3-F1
#
_cell.length_a   1.000
_cell.length_b   1.000
_cell.length_c   1.000
_cell.angle_alpha   90.00
_cell.angle_beta   90.00
_cell.angle_gamma   90.00
#
_symmetry.space_group_name_H-M   'P 1'
#
loop_
_entity.id
_entity.type
_entity.pdbx_description
1 polymer ?
#
loop_
_entity_poly.entity_id
_entity_poly.type
_entity_poly.pdbx_seq_one_letter_code
_entity_poly.pdbx_strand_id
1 'polypeptide(L)'
;MTMDSVKDAADKAANAVDSGLNQASSTVKSTLAQATAAAQGWLAQGQTYWDTAKAHSNEAMGYVGTLEDEAFGYLKGGLEYCVQHPYVSYPAAAAITLAALPGVRRAAYRATLGRLRNPEAIVTSAEAKLSTIGAKAEEFSAESKKLQGRAQLAYEEMSRGYSKLKAARQELQRLESAVGKSERLAGGVLSDLRAMRQNARATELRSEAALKLSLLRQQRSALQKEIKWIAAKDV
;
A
#
# COMPACT_ATOMS: atom_id res chain seq x y z
N MET A 1 12.04 21.33 14.49
CA MET A 1 11.77 22.77 14.65
C MET A 1 12.57 23.23 15.85
N THR A 2 13.62 24.02 15.64
CA THR A 2 14.49 24.50 16.73
C THR A 2 13.83 25.68 17.44
N MET A 3 14.06 25.80 18.75
CA MET A 3 13.49 26.83 19.64
C MET A 3 13.60 28.25 19.08
N ASP A 4 14.66 28.52 18.31
CA ASP A 4 14.92 29.81 17.67
C ASP A 4 13.84 30.18 16.65
N SER A 5 13.28 29.20 15.94
CA SER A 5 12.18 29.42 14.99
C SER A 5 10.86 29.79 15.68
N VAL A 6 10.66 29.33 16.92
CA VAL A 6 9.46 29.64 17.72
C VAL A 6 9.57 31.02 18.35
N LYS A 7 10.77 31.39 18.83
CA LYS A 7 11.06 32.76 19.31
C LYS A 7 10.87 33.79 18.19
N ASP A 8 11.45 33.52 17.02
CA ASP A 8 11.38 34.44 15.87
C ASP A 8 9.93 34.61 15.34
N ALA A 9 9.11 33.55 15.41
CA ALA A 9 7.68 33.63 15.10
C ALA A 9 6.87 34.38 16.17
N ALA A 10 7.21 34.20 17.45
CA ALA A 10 6.57 34.90 18.56
C ALA A 10 6.88 36.41 18.55
N ASP A 11 8.12 36.79 18.26
CA ASP A 11 8.56 38.18 18.17
C ASP A 11 7.90 38.88 16.97
N LYS A 12 7.76 38.19 15.83
CA LYS A 12 7.02 38.69 14.66
C LYS A 12 5.53 38.88 14.95
N ALA A 13 4.92 37.97 15.70
CA ALA A 13 3.53 38.10 16.11
C ALA A 13 3.33 39.25 17.10
N ALA A 14 4.22 39.42 18.08
CA ALA A 14 4.18 40.52 19.05
C ALA A 14 4.27 41.89 18.35
N ASN A 15 5.18 42.05 17.39
CA ASN A 15 5.35 43.30 16.64
C ASN A 15 4.14 43.64 15.73
N ALA A 16 3.49 42.63 15.15
CA ALA A 16 2.27 42.82 14.34
C ALA A 16 1.06 43.22 15.21
N VAL A 17 0.98 42.65 16.41
CA VAL A 17 -0.03 42.92 17.43
C VAL A 17 0.10 44.36 17.96
N ASP A 18 1.31 44.82 18.29
CA ASP A 18 1.56 46.21 18.73
C ASP A 18 1.21 47.25 17.66
N SER A 19 1.45 46.92 16.38
CA SER A 19 1.11 47.79 15.26
C SER A 19 -0.41 47.94 15.08
N GLY A 20 -1.18 46.86 15.28
CA GLY A 20 -2.66 46.89 15.26
C GLY A 20 -3.28 47.54 16.51
N LEU A 21 -2.57 47.50 17.65
CA LEU A 21 -3.03 48.03 18.92
C LEU A 21 -3.17 49.56 18.94
N ASN A 22 -2.33 50.26 18.20
CA ASN A 22 -2.36 51.72 18.14
C ASN A 22 -3.60 52.28 17.42
N GLN A 23 -4.34 51.45 16.67
CA GLN A 23 -5.55 51.83 15.95
C GLN A 23 -6.87 51.39 16.63
N ALA A 24 -6.82 50.63 17.73
CA ALA A 24 -7.99 50.03 18.37
C ALA A 24 -8.38 50.67 19.73
N SER A 25 -9.64 50.50 20.16
CA SER A 25 -10.20 51.09 21.39
C SER A 25 -9.58 50.52 22.68
N SER A 26 -9.67 51.26 23.79
CA SER A 26 -8.97 50.98 25.07
C SER A 26 -9.23 49.58 25.66
N THR A 27 -10.44 49.03 25.46
CA THR A 27 -10.83 47.70 25.95
C THR A 27 -10.13 46.57 25.18
N VAL A 28 -9.82 46.79 23.89
CA VAL A 28 -9.03 45.86 23.07
C VAL A 28 -7.56 45.90 23.48
N LYS A 29 -7.06 47.08 23.87
CA LYS A 29 -5.67 47.24 24.34
C LYS A 29 -5.37 46.44 25.60
N SER A 30 -6.25 46.51 26.60
CA SER A 30 -6.05 45.80 27.87
C SER A 30 -6.16 44.29 27.73
N THR A 31 -7.09 43.80 26.89
CA THR A 31 -7.27 42.37 26.65
C THR A 31 -6.11 41.76 25.87
N LEU A 32 -5.56 42.50 24.90
CA LEU A 32 -4.40 42.05 24.13
C LEU A 32 -3.10 42.13 24.95
N ALA A 33 -2.92 43.13 25.81
CA ALA A 33 -1.80 43.21 26.74
C ALA A 33 -1.80 42.05 27.76
N GLN A 34 -2.99 41.64 28.23
CA GLN A 34 -3.12 40.46 29.09
C GLN A 34 -2.86 39.16 28.32
N ALA A 35 -3.30 39.07 27.06
CA ALA A 35 -3.03 37.91 26.21
C ALA A 35 -1.54 37.77 25.86
N THR A 36 -0.84 38.87 25.61
CA THR A 36 0.61 38.88 25.33
C THR A 36 1.43 38.59 26.57
N ALA A 37 1.08 39.15 27.73
CA ALA A 37 1.73 38.82 29.00
C ALA A 37 1.50 37.34 29.39
N ALA A 38 0.30 36.83 29.16
CA ALA A 38 0.01 35.40 29.33
C ALA A 38 0.85 34.57 28.36
N ALA A 39 0.89 34.92 27.07
CA ALA A 39 1.69 34.22 26.06
C ALA A 39 3.19 34.21 26.41
N GLN A 40 3.75 35.32 26.90
CA GLN A 40 5.13 35.39 27.39
C GLN A 40 5.35 34.53 28.63
N GLY A 41 4.37 34.48 29.56
CA GLY A 41 4.39 33.57 30.71
C GLY A 41 4.41 32.10 30.28
N TRP A 42 3.62 31.72 29.29
CA TRP A 42 3.62 30.36 28.71
C TRP A 42 4.93 30.03 28.00
N LEU A 43 5.55 30.98 27.30
CA LEU A 43 6.85 30.79 26.65
C LEU A 43 8.00 30.65 27.67
N ALA A 44 7.98 31.44 28.75
CA ALA A 44 8.96 31.35 29.83
C ALA A 44 8.82 30.02 30.60
N GLN A 45 7.59 29.60 30.91
CA GLN A 45 7.33 28.27 31.47
C GLN A 45 7.82 27.17 30.52
N GLY A 46 7.50 27.28 29.22
CA GLY A 46 7.99 26.37 28.19
C GLY A 46 9.51 26.22 28.19
N GLN A 47 10.26 27.33 28.30
CA GLN A 47 11.73 27.29 28.37
C GLN A 47 12.25 26.51 29.57
N THR A 48 11.68 26.72 30.75
CA THR A 48 12.10 26.00 31.96
C THR A 48 11.85 24.49 31.88
N TYR A 49 10.76 24.05 31.23
CA TYR A 49 10.50 22.63 30.98
C TYR A 49 11.48 22.02 29.97
N TRP A 50 11.89 22.78 28.96
CA TRP A 50 12.86 22.31 27.97
C TRP A 50 14.27 22.18 28.54
N ASP A 51 14.69 23.11 29.38
CA ASP A 51 16.02 23.08 29.99
C ASP A 51 16.12 21.98 31.06
N THR A 52 15.07 21.77 31.84
CA THR A 52 14.99 20.62 32.77
C THR A 52 14.95 19.28 32.05
N ALA A 53 14.23 19.17 30.93
CA ALA A 53 14.22 17.96 30.10
C ALA A 53 15.61 17.62 29.53
N LYS A 54 16.37 18.62 29.06
CA LYS A 54 17.76 18.42 28.58
C LYS A 54 18.71 18.02 29.70
N ALA A 55 18.56 18.61 30.89
CA ALA A 55 19.38 18.24 32.04
C ALA A 55 19.19 16.76 32.40
N HIS A 56 17.93 16.28 32.46
CA HIS A 56 17.63 14.88 32.72
C HIS A 56 18.09 13.93 31.59
N SER A 57 18.01 14.34 30.31
CA SER A 57 18.51 13.50 29.23
C SER A 57 20.03 13.35 29.26
N ASN A 58 20.76 14.42 29.59
CA ASN A 58 22.22 14.38 29.67
C ASN A 58 22.70 13.56 30.87
N GLU A 59 21.99 13.65 32.00
CA GLU A 59 22.25 12.81 33.16
C GLU A 59 22.00 11.32 32.86
N ALA A 60 20.89 11.00 32.18
CA ALA A 60 20.59 9.63 31.74
C ALA A 60 21.64 9.07 30.77
N MET A 61 22.12 9.89 29.82
CA MET A 61 23.22 9.49 28.92
C MET A 61 24.53 9.25 29.65
N GLY A 62 24.83 10.02 30.70
CA GLY A 62 25.98 9.81 31.57
C GLY A 62 25.95 8.45 32.27
N TYR A 63 24.80 8.07 32.85
CA TYR A 63 24.63 6.77 33.50
C TYR A 63 24.77 5.59 32.53
N VAL A 64 24.22 5.71 31.31
CA VAL A 64 24.38 4.67 30.28
C VAL A 64 25.85 4.54 29.88
N GLY A 65 26.56 5.65 29.69
CA GLY A 65 28.00 5.62 29.37
C GLY A 65 28.83 4.91 30.45
N THR A 66 28.54 5.14 31.73
CA THR A 66 29.27 4.47 32.82
C THR A 66 29.02 2.96 32.87
N LEU A 67 27.80 2.51 32.57
CA LEU A 67 27.45 1.09 32.52
C LEU A 67 28.05 0.40 31.29
N GLU A 68 28.09 1.10 30.15
CA GLU A 68 28.76 0.64 28.95
C GLU A 68 30.26 0.45 29.21
N ASP A 69 30.93 1.44 29.82
CA ASP A 69 32.36 1.37 30.12
C ASP A 69 32.70 0.22 31.09
N GLU A 70 31.89 -0.02 32.13
CA GLU A 70 32.06 -1.18 33.01
C GLU A 70 31.86 -2.51 32.27
N ALA A 71 30.81 -2.63 31.45
CA ALA A 71 30.53 -3.84 30.68
C ALA A 71 31.64 -4.15 29.67
N PHE A 72 32.13 -3.12 28.95
CA PHE A 72 33.26 -3.26 28.04
C PHE A 72 34.56 -3.54 28.80
N GLY A 73 34.74 -3.01 30.02
CA GLY A 73 35.84 -3.34 30.91
C GLY A 73 35.89 -4.83 31.28
N TYR A 74 34.77 -5.42 31.69
CA TYR A 74 34.70 -6.85 32.00
C TYR A 74 34.95 -7.74 30.76
N LEU A 75 34.41 -7.34 29.61
CA LEU A 75 34.65 -8.05 28.35
C LEU A 75 36.11 -7.99 27.94
N LYS A 76 36.75 -6.82 28.05
CA LYS A 76 38.17 -6.64 27.73
C LYS A 76 39.07 -7.41 28.69
N GLY A 77 38.77 -7.41 29.99
CA GLY A 77 39.49 -8.23 30.98
C GLY A 77 39.36 -9.73 30.71
N GLY A 78 38.16 -10.20 30.33
CA GLY A 78 37.95 -11.57 29.89
C GLY A 78 38.71 -11.91 28.60
N LEU A 79 38.82 -10.96 27.67
CA LEU A 79 39.59 -11.12 26.43
C LEU A 79 41.11 -11.18 26.72
N GLU A 80 41.61 -10.30 27.58
CA GLU A 80 43.01 -10.30 28.03
C GLU A 80 43.36 -11.60 28.75
N TYR A 81 42.46 -12.14 29.58
CA TYR A 81 42.62 -13.46 30.21
C TYR A 81 42.65 -14.59 29.16
N CYS A 82 41.80 -14.53 28.13
CA CYS A 82 41.82 -15.50 27.04
C CYS A 82 43.12 -15.47 26.22
N VAL A 83 43.72 -14.28 26.05
CA VAL A 83 45.01 -14.09 25.37
C VAL A 83 46.17 -14.62 26.21
N GLN A 84 46.11 -14.48 27.54
CA GLN A 84 47.13 -15.00 28.46
C GLN A 84 47.08 -16.53 28.60
N HIS A 85 45.91 -17.14 28.42
CA HIS A 85 45.73 -18.60 28.55
C HIS A 85 45.14 -19.24 27.27
N PRO A 86 45.90 -19.25 26.15
CA PRO A 86 45.43 -19.76 24.86
C PRO A 86 44.98 -21.23 24.92
N TYR A 87 45.63 -22.05 25.74
CA TYR A 87 45.30 -23.48 25.87
C TYR A 87 43.92 -23.76 26.49
N VAL A 88 43.38 -22.83 27.27
CA VAL A 88 42.05 -22.97 27.91
C VAL A 88 40.98 -22.21 27.10
N SER A 89 41.36 -21.08 26.51
CA SER A 89 40.42 -20.21 25.79
C SER A 89 39.99 -20.77 24.43
N TYR A 90 40.90 -21.37 23.64
CA TYR A 90 40.54 -21.97 22.35
C TYR A 90 39.50 -23.10 22.47
N PRO A 91 39.66 -24.12 23.35
CA PRO A 91 38.65 -25.17 23.48
C PRO A 91 37.34 -24.66 24.11
N ALA A 92 37.39 -23.69 25.03
CA ALA A 92 36.18 -23.09 25.60
C ALA A 92 35.39 -22.32 24.53
N ALA A 93 36.06 -21.51 23.70
CA ALA A 93 35.44 -20.80 22.59
C ALA A 93 34.85 -21.77 21.55
N ALA A 94 35.56 -22.85 21.23
CA ALA A 94 35.06 -23.90 20.34
C ALA A 94 33.82 -24.62 20.92
N ALA A 95 33.79 -24.89 22.22
CA ALA A 95 32.64 -25.52 22.87
C ALA A 95 31.42 -24.59 22.91
N ILE A 96 31.61 -23.30 23.21
CA ILE A 96 30.54 -22.30 23.25
C ILE A 96 29.96 -22.09 21.84
N THR A 97 30.81 -21.99 20.82
CA THR A 97 30.37 -21.85 19.43
C THR A 97 29.62 -23.09 18.94
N LEU A 98 30.08 -24.30 19.27
CA LEU A 98 29.35 -25.53 18.97
C LEU A 98 28.01 -25.62 19.71
N ALA A 99 27.93 -25.20 20.97
CA ALA A 99 26.69 -25.18 21.74
C ALA A 99 25.68 -24.14 21.22
N ALA A 100 26.17 -23.03 20.65
CA ALA A 100 25.35 -22.01 20.03
C ALA A 100 24.71 -22.47 18.70
N LEU A 101 25.27 -23.50 18.04
CA LEU A 101 24.69 -24.04 16.81
C LEU A 101 23.30 -24.66 17.08
N PRO A 102 22.27 -24.29 16.28
CA PRO A 102 20.89 -24.71 16.53
C PRO A 102 20.70 -26.24 16.44
N GLY A 103 21.54 -26.94 15.68
CA GLY A 103 21.51 -28.41 15.57
C GLY A 103 21.99 -29.11 16.85
N VAL A 104 23.15 -28.69 17.38
CA VAL A 104 23.76 -29.27 18.60
C VAL A 104 22.86 -29.02 19.80
N ARG A 105 22.29 -27.81 19.92
CA ARG A 105 21.32 -27.50 20.98
C ARG A 105 20.09 -28.39 20.93
N ARG A 106 19.51 -28.64 19.75
CA ARG A 106 18.35 -29.53 19.58
C ARG A 106 18.71 -30.99 19.87
N ALA A 107 19.88 -31.44 19.46
CA ALA A 107 20.35 -32.80 19.71
C ALA A 107 20.62 -33.04 21.20
N ALA A 108 21.34 -32.12 21.86
CA ALA A 108 21.59 -32.14 23.29
C ALA A 108 20.27 -32.13 24.09
N TYR A 109 19.32 -31.24 23.73
CA TYR A 109 17.99 -31.20 24.34
C TYR A 109 17.20 -32.50 24.17
N ARG A 110 17.24 -33.11 22.97
CA ARG A 110 16.59 -34.40 22.72
C ARG A 110 17.24 -35.55 23.50
N ALA A 111 18.57 -35.51 23.67
CA ALA A 111 19.32 -36.53 24.39
C ALA A 111 19.16 -36.44 25.92
N THR A 112 19.07 -35.24 26.48
CA THR A 112 19.02 -35.02 27.94
C THR A 112 17.59 -34.89 28.48
N LEU A 113 16.77 -34.03 27.89
CA LEU A 113 15.40 -33.76 28.34
C LEU A 113 14.36 -34.68 27.69
N GLY A 114 14.68 -35.28 26.54
CA GLY A 114 13.81 -36.28 25.90
C GLY A 114 13.66 -37.57 26.70
N ARG A 115 14.68 -37.93 27.50
CA ARG A 115 14.73 -39.17 28.29
C ARG A 115 13.94 -39.08 29.62
N LEU A 116 13.62 -37.87 30.07
CA LEU A 116 12.85 -37.62 31.31
C LEU A 116 11.34 -37.50 31.07
N ARG A 117 10.89 -37.65 29.81
CA ARG A 117 9.49 -37.47 29.44
C ARG A 117 8.75 -38.79 29.59
N ASN A 118 7.69 -38.81 30.41
CA ASN A 118 6.86 -40.00 30.62
C ASN A 118 6.31 -40.50 29.25
N PRO A 119 6.49 -41.78 28.87
CA PRO A 119 5.97 -42.33 27.62
C PRO A 119 4.46 -42.13 27.46
N GLU A 120 3.69 -42.22 28.54
CA GLU A 120 2.23 -42.02 28.51
C GLU A 120 1.84 -40.57 28.17
N ALA A 121 2.63 -39.59 28.63
CA ALA A 121 2.43 -38.18 28.29
C ALA A 121 2.73 -37.89 26.81
N ILE A 122 3.62 -38.67 26.19
CA ILE A 122 3.90 -38.54 24.75
C ILE A 122 2.74 -39.12 23.95
N VAL A 123 2.25 -40.31 24.32
CA VAL A 123 1.12 -40.99 23.65
C VAL A 123 -0.14 -40.14 23.73
N THR A 124 -0.53 -39.69 24.93
CA THR A 124 -1.70 -38.80 25.11
C THR A 124 -1.57 -37.50 24.33
N SER A 125 -0.37 -36.90 24.26
CA SER A 125 -0.13 -35.72 23.42
C SER A 125 -0.20 -36.01 21.92
N ALA A 126 0.13 -37.23 21.50
CA ALA A 126 0.05 -37.66 20.11
C ALA A 126 -1.40 -37.94 19.71
N GLU A 127 -2.19 -38.57 20.58
CA GLU A 127 -3.63 -38.79 20.39
C GLU A 127 -4.39 -37.47 20.29
N ALA A 128 -4.10 -36.51 21.18
CA ALA A 128 -4.69 -35.16 21.11
C ALA A 128 -4.30 -34.43 19.81
N LYS A 129 -3.07 -34.63 19.31
CA LYS A 129 -2.66 -34.07 18.01
C LYS A 129 -3.38 -34.75 16.85
N LEU A 130 -3.50 -36.07 16.87
CA LEU A 130 -4.19 -36.83 15.82
C LEU A 130 -5.67 -36.45 15.75
N SER A 131 -6.36 -36.28 16.88
CA SER A 131 -7.75 -35.82 16.90
C SER A 131 -7.88 -34.40 16.32
N THR A 132 -6.97 -33.49 16.66
CA THR A 132 -6.97 -32.13 16.07
C THR A 132 -6.68 -32.14 14.57
N ILE A 133 -5.82 -33.04 14.10
CA ILE A 133 -5.51 -33.19 12.67
C ILE A 133 -6.73 -33.77 11.94
N GLY A 134 -7.40 -34.77 12.53
CA GLY A 134 -8.64 -35.33 11.98
C GLY A 134 -9.74 -34.27 11.82
N ALA A 135 -9.99 -33.48 12.87
CA ALA A 135 -10.97 -32.40 12.83
C ALA A 135 -10.65 -31.35 11.74
N LYS A 136 -9.37 -30.97 11.59
CA LYS A 136 -8.92 -30.05 10.53
C LYS A 136 -9.04 -30.64 9.13
N ALA A 137 -8.78 -31.93 8.97
CA ALA A 137 -8.94 -32.60 7.68
C ALA A 137 -10.41 -32.61 7.23
N GLU A 138 -11.34 -32.83 8.16
CA GLU A 138 -12.78 -32.73 7.88
C GLU A 138 -13.18 -31.31 7.49
N GLU A 139 -12.71 -30.30 8.24
CA GLU A 139 -12.93 -28.88 7.92
C GLU A 139 -12.42 -28.51 6.52
N PHE A 140 -11.18 -28.87 6.19
CA PHE A 140 -10.62 -28.63 4.86
C PHE A 140 -11.38 -29.37 3.76
N SER A 141 -11.87 -30.58 4.03
CA SER A 141 -12.68 -31.31 3.06
C SER A 141 -14.01 -30.61 2.77
N ALA A 142 -14.64 -30.02 3.80
CA ALA A 142 -15.88 -29.28 3.69
C ALA A 142 -15.68 -27.94 2.98
N GLU A 143 -14.61 -27.21 3.31
CA GLU A 143 -14.23 -25.97 2.63
C GLU A 143 -13.87 -26.21 1.17
N SER A 144 -13.11 -27.26 0.86
CA SER A 144 -12.78 -27.64 -0.51
C SER A 144 -14.02 -27.89 -1.35
N LYS A 145 -15.02 -28.61 -0.82
CA LYS A 145 -16.29 -28.84 -1.52
C LYS A 145 -17.06 -27.54 -1.77
N LYS A 146 -17.10 -26.64 -0.78
CA LYS A 146 -17.74 -25.32 -0.93
C LYS A 146 -17.06 -24.47 -2.00
N LEU A 147 -15.72 -24.44 -2.00
CA LEU A 147 -14.93 -23.70 -2.98
C LEU A 147 -15.08 -24.29 -4.38
N GLN A 148 -15.10 -25.62 -4.51
CA GLN A 148 -15.34 -26.29 -5.78
C GLN A 148 -16.73 -25.95 -6.34
N GLY A 149 -17.77 -25.96 -5.50
CA GLY A 149 -19.11 -25.54 -5.91
C GLY A 149 -19.16 -24.09 -6.40
N ARG A 150 -18.50 -23.16 -5.69
CA ARG A 150 -18.37 -21.75 -6.13
C ARG A 150 -17.63 -21.61 -7.46
N ALA A 151 -16.55 -22.37 -7.66
CA ALA A 151 -15.78 -22.35 -8.89
C ALA A 151 -16.60 -22.87 -10.08
N GLN A 152 -17.38 -23.94 -9.89
CA GLN A 152 -18.27 -24.47 -10.94
C GLN A 152 -19.35 -23.47 -11.33
N LEU A 153 -20.01 -22.83 -10.36
CA LEU A 153 -21.00 -21.79 -10.63
C LEU A 153 -20.39 -20.60 -11.38
N ALA A 154 -19.20 -20.13 -10.96
CA ALA A 154 -18.49 -19.06 -11.64
C ALA A 154 -18.11 -19.43 -13.09
N TYR A 155 -17.72 -20.69 -13.33
CA TYR A 155 -17.43 -21.19 -14.67
C TYR A 155 -18.68 -21.22 -15.56
N GLU A 156 -19.81 -21.67 -15.04
CA GLU A 156 -21.08 -21.64 -15.78
C GLU A 156 -21.50 -20.22 -16.13
N GLU A 157 -21.40 -19.27 -15.18
CA GLU A 157 -21.71 -17.86 -15.42
C GLU A 157 -20.76 -17.23 -16.44
N MET A 158 -19.46 -17.52 -16.37
CA MET A 158 -18.47 -17.08 -17.34
C MET A 158 -18.80 -17.62 -18.74
N SER A 159 -19.09 -18.91 -18.88
CA SER A 159 -19.45 -19.55 -20.15
C SER A 159 -20.72 -18.93 -20.76
N ARG A 160 -21.74 -18.67 -19.93
CA ARG A 160 -22.96 -17.95 -20.35
C ARG A 160 -22.66 -16.52 -20.76
N GLY A 161 -21.82 -15.80 -20.01
CA GLY A 161 -21.37 -14.44 -20.33
C GLY A 161 -20.63 -14.37 -21.66
N TYR A 162 -19.72 -15.32 -21.90
CA TYR A 162 -18.98 -15.45 -23.15
C TYR A 162 -19.91 -15.70 -24.35
N SER A 163 -20.89 -16.59 -24.19
CA SER A 163 -21.88 -16.86 -25.23
C SER A 163 -22.69 -15.61 -25.60
N LYS A 164 -23.05 -14.78 -24.61
CA LYS A 164 -23.73 -13.48 -24.83
C LYS A 164 -22.83 -12.47 -25.53
N LEU A 165 -21.56 -12.36 -25.15
CA LEU A 165 -20.59 -11.48 -25.81
C LEU A 165 -20.40 -11.87 -27.28
N LYS A 166 -20.29 -13.17 -27.57
CA LYS A 166 -20.19 -13.68 -28.93
C LYS A 166 -21.43 -13.34 -29.77
N ALA A 167 -22.63 -13.49 -29.20
CA ALA A 167 -23.88 -13.10 -29.88
C ALA A 167 -23.91 -11.59 -30.17
N ALA A 168 -23.60 -10.74 -29.19
CA ALA A 168 -23.54 -9.29 -29.36
C ALA A 168 -22.51 -8.88 -30.45
N ARG A 169 -21.34 -9.54 -30.48
CA ARG A 169 -20.34 -9.32 -31.53
C ARG A 169 -20.88 -9.64 -32.93
N GLN A 170 -21.61 -10.75 -33.07
CA GLN A 170 -22.22 -11.11 -34.37
C GLN A 170 -23.28 -10.09 -34.80
N GLU A 171 -24.09 -9.59 -33.86
CA GLU A 171 -25.05 -8.53 -34.13
C GLU A 171 -24.38 -7.23 -34.56
N LEU A 172 -23.30 -6.82 -33.88
CA LEU A 172 -22.49 -5.66 -34.26
C LEU A 172 -21.87 -5.83 -35.64
N GLN A 173 -21.35 -7.01 -35.99
CA GLN A 173 -20.81 -7.29 -37.33
C GLN A 173 -21.87 -7.21 -38.43
N ARG A 174 -23.09 -7.70 -38.15
CA ARG A 174 -24.23 -7.55 -39.07
C ARG A 174 -24.60 -6.09 -39.25
N LEU A 175 -24.64 -5.31 -38.16
CA LEU A 175 -24.90 -3.87 -38.21
C LEU A 175 -23.81 -3.12 -38.96
N GLU A 176 -22.53 -3.42 -38.72
CA GLU A 176 -21.40 -2.83 -39.46
C GLU A 176 -21.50 -3.11 -40.95
N SER A 177 -21.88 -4.34 -41.33
CA SER A 177 -22.10 -4.72 -42.72
C SER A 177 -23.28 -3.97 -43.36
N ALA A 178 -24.37 -3.77 -42.61
CA ALA A 178 -25.52 -3.00 -43.07
C ALA A 178 -25.16 -1.51 -43.26
N VAL A 179 -24.51 -0.89 -42.27
CA VAL A 179 -23.99 0.48 -42.35
C VAL A 179 -23.02 0.63 -43.51
N GLY A 180 -22.13 -0.34 -43.73
CA GLY A 180 -21.19 -0.35 -44.85
C GLY A 180 -21.87 -0.41 -46.22
N LYS A 181 -23.02 -1.09 -46.35
CA LYS A 181 -23.84 -1.05 -47.57
C LYS A 181 -24.46 0.34 -47.77
N SER A 182 -25.04 0.93 -46.71
CA SER A 182 -25.61 2.27 -46.77
C SER A 182 -24.55 3.36 -47.05
N GLU A 183 -23.34 3.21 -46.52
CA GLU A 183 -22.20 4.08 -46.80
C GLU A 183 -21.85 4.06 -48.30
N ARG A 184 -21.79 2.87 -48.91
CA ARG A 184 -21.53 2.70 -50.34
C ARG A 184 -22.62 3.33 -51.21
N LEU A 185 -23.89 3.13 -50.85
CA LEU A 185 -25.03 3.73 -51.55
C LEU A 185 -25.00 5.26 -51.46
N ALA A 186 -24.78 5.83 -50.27
CA ALA A 186 -24.64 7.27 -50.07
C ALA A 186 -23.41 7.83 -50.84
N GLY A 187 -22.32 7.07 -50.91
CA GLY A 187 -21.15 7.40 -51.72
C GLY A 187 -21.46 7.46 -53.21
N GLY A 188 -22.24 6.50 -53.72
CA GLY A 188 -22.74 6.47 -55.10
C GLY A 188 -23.63 7.68 -55.42
N VAL A 189 -24.61 7.98 -54.55
CA VAL A 189 -25.48 9.16 -54.72
C VAL A 189 -24.65 10.44 -54.73
N LEU A 190 -23.64 10.56 -53.86
CA LEU A 190 -22.75 11.71 -53.83
C LEU A 190 -21.90 11.83 -55.12
N SER A 191 -21.41 10.71 -55.68
CA SER A 191 -20.67 10.73 -56.94
C SER A 191 -21.55 11.11 -58.13
N ASP A 192 -22.78 10.59 -58.19
CA ASP A 192 -23.74 10.89 -59.25
C ASP A 192 -24.14 12.36 -59.20
N LEU A 193 -24.40 12.88 -57.99
CA LEU A 193 -24.67 14.30 -57.79
C LEU A 193 -23.47 15.15 -58.18
N ARG A 194 -22.21 14.75 -57.92
CA ARG A 194 -21.02 15.52 -58.36
C ARG A 194 -20.90 15.63 -59.88
N ALA A 195 -21.37 14.66 -60.64
CA ALA A 195 -21.38 14.72 -62.10
C ALA A 195 -22.35 15.79 -62.65
N MET A 196 -23.46 16.06 -61.97
CA MET A 196 -24.47 17.04 -62.40
C MET A 196 -24.13 18.49 -62.02
N ARG A 197 -23.19 19.12 -62.74
CA ARG A 197 -22.62 20.44 -62.38
C ARG A 197 -23.59 21.65 -62.47
N GLN A 198 -24.71 21.55 -63.18
CA GLN A 198 -25.53 22.71 -63.60
C GLN A 198 -26.83 22.94 -62.81
N ASN A 199 -27.15 22.14 -61.78
CA ASN A 199 -28.43 22.24 -61.06
C ASN A 199 -28.25 22.75 -59.62
N ALA A 200 -28.91 23.84 -59.24
CA ALA A 200 -28.84 24.43 -57.89
C ALA A 200 -29.39 23.49 -56.80
N ARG A 201 -30.40 22.67 -57.12
CA ARG A 201 -30.92 21.66 -56.18
C ARG A 201 -29.90 20.56 -55.91
N ALA A 202 -29.01 20.29 -56.88
CA ALA A 202 -27.95 19.29 -56.71
C ALA A 202 -26.86 19.76 -55.74
N THR A 203 -26.61 21.07 -55.58
CA THR A 203 -25.62 21.56 -54.60
C THR A 203 -26.08 21.37 -53.16
N GLU A 204 -27.36 21.59 -52.86
CA GLU A 204 -27.94 21.35 -51.53
C GLU A 204 -27.93 19.85 -51.19
N LEU A 205 -28.39 19.01 -52.13
CA LEU A 205 -28.37 17.55 -52.00
C LEU A 205 -26.95 16.99 -51.80
N ARG A 206 -25.92 17.60 -52.40
CA ARG A 206 -24.52 17.22 -52.17
C ARG A 206 -24.08 17.48 -50.73
N SER A 207 -24.42 18.65 -50.16
CA SER A 207 -24.07 18.93 -48.76
C SER A 207 -24.76 17.95 -47.82
N GLU A 208 -26.05 17.68 -48.01
CA GLU A 208 -26.78 16.71 -47.19
C GLU A 208 -26.24 15.27 -47.34
N ALA A 209 -25.98 14.84 -48.57
CA ALA A 209 -25.41 13.51 -48.84
C ALA A 209 -24.00 13.37 -48.25
N ALA A 210 -23.17 14.42 -48.32
CA ALA A 210 -21.84 14.43 -47.72
C ALA A 210 -21.90 14.35 -46.18
N LEU A 211 -22.83 15.08 -45.56
CA LEU A 211 -23.05 15.01 -44.11
C LEU A 211 -23.50 13.59 -43.69
N LYS A 212 -24.52 13.02 -44.35
CA LYS A 212 -25.00 11.66 -44.06
C LYS A 212 -23.90 10.61 -44.27
N LEU A 213 -23.09 10.73 -45.33
CA LEU A 213 -21.94 9.87 -45.57
C LEU A 213 -20.91 9.95 -44.43
N SER A 214 -20.59 11.16 -43.98
CA SER A 214 -19.63 11.37 -42.90
C SER A 214 -20.10 10.74 -41.58
N LEU A 215 -21.39 10.86 -41.27
CA LEU A 215 -22.01 10.22 -40.10
C LEU A 215 -21.96 8.69 -40.19
N LEU A 216 -22.28 8.12 -41.35
CA LEU A 216 -22.21 6.66 -41.56
C LEU A 216 -20.77 6.14 -41.41
N ARG A 217 -19.78 6.87 -41.92
CA ARG A 217 -18.36 6.54 -41.74
C ARG A 217 -17.94 6.57 -40.27
N GLN A 218 -18.36 7.60 -39.55
CA GLN A 218 -18.08 7.72 -38.12
C GLN A 218 -18.71 6.56 -37.34
N GLN A 219 -19.99 6.27 -37.58
CA GLN A 219 -20.69 5.13 -36.96
C GLN A 219 -20.00 3.80 -37.26
N ARG A 220 -19.62 3.57 -38.52
CA ARG A 220 -18.89 2.36 -38.91
C ARG A 220 -17.55 2.23 -38.17
N SER A 221 -16.78 3.30 -38.09
CA SER A 221 -15.49 3.29 -37.38
C SER A 221 -15.66 3.02 -35.88
N ALA A 222 -16.73 3.50 -35.27
CA ALA A 222 -17.07 3.22 -33.88
C ALA A 222 -17.45 1.74 -33.69
N LEU A 223 -18.32 1.20 -34.54
CA LEU A 223 -18.69 -0.22 -34.53
C LEU A 223 -17.47 -1.14 -34.68
N GLN A 224 -16.53 -0.79 -35.58
CA GLN A 224 -15.30 -1.57 -35.75
C GLN A 224 -14.40 -1.55 -34.51
N LYS A 225 -14.36 -0.45 -33.76
CA LYS A 225 -13.61 -0.39 -32.48
C LYS A 225 -14.24 -1.30 -31.44
N GLU A 226 -15.56 -1.26 -31.29
CA GLU A 226 -16.29 -2.14 -30.37
C GLU A 226 -16.12 -3.62 -30.72
N ILE A 227 -16.25 -3.98 -32.01
CA ILE A 227 -16.02 -5.36 -32.47
C ILE A 227 -14.61 -5.82 -32.15
N LYS A 228 -13.59 -4.98 -32.38
CA LYS A 228 -12.19 -5.30 -32.05
C LYS A 228 -11.97 -5.44 -30.55
N TRP A 229 -12.61 -4.59 -29.75
CA TRP A 229 -12.52 -4.66 -28.29
C TRP A 229 -13.15 -5.95 -27.75
N ILE A 230 -14.32 -6.35 -28.25
CA ILE A 230 -14.93 -7.64 -27.87
C ILE A 230 -14.04 -8.80 -28.35
N ALA A 231 -13.51 -8.73 -29.58
CA ALA A 231 -12.64 -9.76 -30.13
C ALA A 231 -11.33 -9.96 -29.33
N ALA A 232 -10.78 -8.89 -28.74
CA ALA A 232 -9.57 -8.97 -27.93
C ALA A 232 -9.82 -9.65 -26.57
N LYS A 233 -11.07 -9.77 -26.14
CA LYS A 233 -11.47 -10.47 -24.91
C LYS A 233 -11.75 -11.96 -25.13
N ASP A 234 -11.81 -12.40 -26.37
CA ASP A 234 -11.87 -13.82 -26.73
C ASP A 234 -10.44 -14.41 -26.66
N VAL A 235 -9.97 -14.76 -25.45
CA VAL A 235 -8.75 -15.59 -25.20
C VAL A 235 -9.17 -16.96 -24.69
#